data_AF-A0A833DYD1-F1
#
_entry.id   AF-A0A833DYD1-F1
#
_cell.length_a   1.000
_cell.length_b   1.000
_cell.length_c   1.000
_cell.angle_alpha   90.00
_cell.angle_beta   90.00
_cell.angle_gamma   90.00
#
_symmetry.space_group_name_H-M   'P 1'
#
loop_
_entity.id
_entity.type
_entity.pdbx_description
1 polymer ?
#
loop_
_entity_poly.entity_id
_entity_poly.type
_entity_poly.pdbx_seq_one_letter_code
_entity_poly.pdbx_strand_id
1 'polypeptide(L)'
;MKVYIVQHFTGSYALDEEKKLVAYEHAPKYLDDLVEEALKVEQHEVPASYIRLLEKLKEKGVSKVVVETPEEAKEATARGFEAEVAPSNDVARYFRSRAKEFAIETGFFKEAKEYDEFLHQFMIEMTRRKLRRAAQKRDLLAAQAIRAIDDIDRTTNLFSARLREWYSLHFPELDDLVREHEDYVRIVAELGHRDNITKDVLVKLGFSEEKAEKIAEAAKKSMGADYPE
;
A
#
# COMPACT_ATOMS: atom_id res chain seq x y z
N MET A 1 6.45 -46.01 -6.41
CA MET A 1 5.20 -45.52 -5.81
C MET A 1 4.94 -44.11 -6.30
N LYS A 2 3.73 -43.79 -6.75
CA LYS A 2 3.30 -42.44 -7.17
C LYS A 2 2.64 -41.76 -5.98
N VAL A 3 3.02 -40.51 -5.69
CA VAL A 3 2.41 -39.72 -4.60
C VAL A 3 1.98 -38.35 -5.11
N TYR A 4 0.97 -37.78 -4.47
CA TYR A 4 0.41 -36.46 -4.75
C TYR A 4 0.79 -35.55 -3.60
N ILE A 5 1.47 -34.46 -3.89
CA ILE A 5 1.87 -33.46 -2.91
C ILE A 5 0.87 -32.32 -2.95
N VAL A 6 0.37 -31.93 -1.78
CA VAL A 6 -0.56 -30.82 -1.60
C VAL A 6 0.06 -29.84 -0.61
N GLN A 7 0.09 -28.57 -0.98
CA GLN A 7 0.50 -27.48 -0.09
C GLN A 7 -0.71 -26.96 0.68
N HIS A 8 -0.51 -26.71 1.96
CA HIS A 8 -1.46 -26.06 2.83
C HIS A 8 -0.74 -25.08 3.75
N PHE A 9 -1.46 -24.14 4.35
CA PHE A 9 -0.84 -23.17 5.26
C PHE A 9 -0.22 -23.85 6.49
N THR A 10 -0.67 -25.06 6.86
CA THR A 10 -0.10 -25.86 7.95
C THR A 10 1.11 -26.70 7.53
N GLY A 11 1.47 -26.74 6.24
CA GLY A 11 2.62 -27.49 5.75
C GLY A 11 2.37 -28.21 4.42
N SER A 12 3.28 -29.12 4.09
CA SER A 12 3.22 -29.93 2.88
C SER A 12 2.83 -31.36 3.21
N TYR A 13 1.92 -31.93 2.43
CA TYR A 13 1.36 -33.27 2.65
C TYR A 13 1.52 -34.12 1.40
N ALA A 14 1.97 -35.36 1.56
CA ALA A 14 2.08 -36.34 0.47
C ALA A 14 1.08 -37.48 0.68
N LEU A 15 0.19 -37.67 -0.28
CA LEU A 15 -0.83 -38.72 -0.28
C LEU A 15 -0.59 -39.71 -1.42
N ASP A 16 -0.99 -40.95 -1.27
CA ASP A 16 -0.99 -41.93 -2.37
C ASP A 16 -2.27 -41.84 -3.23
N GLU A 17 -2.39 -42.71 -4.23
CA GLU A 17 -3.57 -42.83 -5.10
C GLU A 17 -4.83 -43.24 -4.35
N GLU A 18 -4.68 -43.94 -3.22
CA GLU A 18 -5.78 -44.33 -2.32
C GLU A 18 -6.15 -43.21 -1.33
N LYS A 19 -5.53 -42.03 -1.46
CA LYS A 19 -5.74 -40.85 -0.61
C LYS A 19 -5.32 -41.08 0.85
N LYS A 20 -4.39 -42.00 1.09
CA LYS A 20 -3.77 -42.20 2.41
C LYS A 20 -2.54 -41.32 2.54
N LEU A 21 -2.32 -40.81 3.74
CA LEU A 21 -1.17 -39.96 4.04
C LEU A 21 0.11 -40.82 4.10
N VAL A 22 1.05 -40.52 3.20
CA VAL A 22 2.35 -41.22 3.08
C VAL A 22 3.44 -40.53 3.92
N ALA A 23 3.47 -39.21 3.85
CA ALA A 23 4.42 -38.36 4.56
C ALA A 23 3.87 -36.93 4.68
N TYR A 24 4.36 -36.17 5.64
CA TYR A 24 4.05 -34.76 5.79
C TYR A 24 5.22 -34.02 6.43
N GLU A 25 5.22 -32.71 6.24
CA GLU A 25 6.10 -31.77 6.91
C GLU A 25 5.31 -30.54 7.32
N HIS A 26 5.42 -30.15 8.59
CA HIS A 26 4.74 -28.99 9.12
C HIS A 26 5.40 -27.68 8.68
N ALA A 27 4.57 -26.67 8.44
CA ALA A 27 4.98 -25.27 8.37
C ALA A 27 5.46 -24.77 9.76
N PRO A 28 6.15 -23.63 9.83
CA PRO A 28 6.42 -22.94 11.09
C PRO A 28 5.13 -22.70 11.88
N LYS A 29 5.17 -22.89 13.21
CA LYS A 29 4.00 -22.69 14.07
C LYS A 29 3.70 -21.22 14.36
N TYR A 30 4.67 -20.33 14.16
CA TYR A 30 4.50 -18.91 14.40
C TYR A 30 3.76 -18.26 13.24
N LEU A 31 2.72 -17.49 13.57
CA LEU A 31 1.85 -16.81 12.62
C LEU A 31 2.66 -15.97 11.62
N ASP A 32 3.65 -15.22 12.10
CA ASP A 32 4.40 -14.30 11.26
C ASP A 32 5.23 -15.03 10.19
N ASP A 33 5.94 -16.08 10.58
CA ASP A 33 6.76 -16.91 9.69
C ASP A 33 5.89 -17.61 8.63
N LEU A 34 4.73 -18.12 9.05
CA LEU A 34 3.79 -18.82 8.19
C LEU A 34 3.18 -17.86 7.14
N VAL A 35 2.83 -16.64 7.54
CA VAL A 35 2.39 -15.61 6.60
C VAL A 35 3.53 -15.20 5.65
N GLU A 36 4.77 -15.11 6.12
CA GLU A 36 5.91 -14.84 5.22
C GLU A 36 6.09 -15.94 4.18
N GLU A 37 6.04 -17.20 4.60
CA GLU A 37 6.16 -18.36 3.71
C GLU A 37 5.01 -18.41 2.69
N ALA A 38 3.77 -18.18 3.13
CA ALA A 38 2.62 -18.09 2.23
C ALA A 38 2.75 -16.96 1.20
N LEU A 39 3.31 -15.80 1.59
CA LEU A 39 3.58 -14.69 0.66
C LEU A 39 4.67 -15.02 -0.36
N LYS A 40 5.67 -15.85 0.01
CA LYS A 40 6.69 -16.34 -0.92
C LYS A 40 6.11 -17.31 -1.94
N VAL A 41 5.17 -18.18 -1.51
CA VAL A 41 4.46 -19.08 -2.43
C VAL A 41 3.71 -18.31 -3.52
N GLU A 42 3.07 -17.19 -3.17
CA GLU A 42 2.44 -16.30 -4.17
C GLU A 42 3.44 -15.61 -5.11
N GLN A 43 4.72 -15.56 -4.72
CA GLN A 43 5.82 -15.03 -5.52
C GLN A 43 6.52 -16.11 -6.35
N HIS A 44 5.90 -17.28 -6.53
CA HIS A 44 6.43 -18.43 -7.29
C HIS A 44 7.66 -19.08 -6.62
N GLU A 45 7.79 -18.94 -5.29
CA GLU A 45 8.74 -19.70 -4.50
C GLU A 45 8.06 -20.94 -3.90
N VAL A 46 8.86 -21.91 -3.47
CA VAL A 46 8.36 -23.12 -2.80
C VAL A 46 8.61 -23.02 -1.29
N PRO A 47 7.69 -23.55 -0.46
CA PRO A 47 7.85 -23.46 0.99
C PRO A 47 9.00 -24.38 1.48
N ALA A 48 9.63 -24.04 2.61
CA ALA A 48 10.69 -24.84 3.19
C ALA A 48 10.19 -26.21 3.65
N SER A 49 8.92 -26.28 4.08
CA SER A 49 8.23 -27.55 4.39
C SER A 49 8.19 -28.50 3.18
N TYR A 50 8.06 -27.97 1.96
CA TYR A 50 8.05 -28.79 0.75
C TYR A 50 9.42 -29.43 0.48
N ILE A 51 10.49 -28.67 0.64
CA ILE A 51 11.86 -29.18 0.44
C ILE A 51 12.15 -30.33 1.40
N ARG A 52 11.82 -30.16 2.69
CA ARG A 52 11.97 -31.20 3.71
C ARG A 52 11.07 -32.41 3.46
N LEU A 53 9.86 -32.20 2.93
CA LEU A 53 8.99 -33.31 2.52
C LEU A 53 9.61 -34.13 1.37
N LEU A 54 10.19 -33.47 0.36
CA LEU A 54 10.87 -34.16 -0.73
C LEU A 54 12.04 -35.03 -0.22
N GLU A 55 12.80 -34.54 0.75
CA GLU A 55 13.88 -35.34 1.38
C GLU A 55 13.33 -36.61 2.04
N LYS A 56 12.26 -36.48 2.84
CA LYS A 56 11.56 -37.64 3.45
C LYS A 56 11.01 -38.63 2.42
N LEU A 57 10.49 -38.13 1.30
CA LEU A 57 9.96 -38.99 0.23
C LEU A 57 11.08 -39.75 -0.48
N LYS A 58 12.27 -39.14 -0.60
CA LYS A 58 13.45 -39.78 -1.18
C LYS A 58 13.93 -40.94 -0.32
N GLU A 59 13.98 -40.76 1.00
CA GLU A 59 14.30 -41.82 1.97
C GLU A 59 13.32 -42.99 1.92
N LYS A 60 12.04 -42.69 1.63
CA LYS A 60 10.98 -43.70 1.44
C LYS A 60 11.00 -44.38 0.05
N GLY A 61 11.95 -44.05 -0.81
CA GLY A 61 12.09 -44.66 -2.14
C GLY A 61 11.00 -44.24 -3.14
N VAL A 62 10.39 -43.07 -2.95
CA VAL A 62 9.42 -42.53 -3.89
C VAL A 62 10.15 -41.94 -5.10
N SER A 63 9.74 -42.34 -6.31
CA SER A 63 10.36 -41.90 -7.56
C SER A 63 9.49 -40.91 -8.34
N LYS A 64 8.16 -40.95 -8.17
CA LYS A 64 7.20 -40.15 -8.94
C LYS A 64 6.30 -39.32 -8.03
N VAL A 65 6.25 -38.01 -8.28
CA VAL A 65 5.43 -37.05 -7.53
C VAL A 65 4.49 -36.30 -8.46
N VAL A 66 3.28 -36.03 -7.99
CA VAL A 66 2.31 -35.15 -8.65
C VAL A 66 2.16 -33.91 -7.81
N VAL A 67 2.22 -32.74 -8.43
CA VAL A 67 2.21 -31.43 -7.77
C VAL A 67 1.17 -30.52 -8.42
N GLU A 68 0.81 -29.41 -7.78
CA GLU A 68 -0.23 -28.50 -8.31
C GLU A 68 0.37 -27.36 -9.14
N THR A 69 1.66 -27.03 -8.98
CA THR A 69 2.30 -25.91 -9.68
C THR A 69 3.55 -26.32 -10.48
N PRO A 70 3.90 -25.59 -11.56
CA PRO A 70 5.16 -25.77 -12.30
C PRO A 70 6.41 -25.57 -11.45
N GLU A 71 6.37 -24.64 -10.49
CA GLU A 71 7.48 -24.30 -9.59
C GLU A 71 7.83 -25.49 -8.68
N GLU A 72 6.80 -26.12 -8.11
CA GLU A 72 6.94 -27.35 -7.34
C GLU A 72 7.56 -28.46 -8.21
N ALA A 73 7.07 -28.64 -9.44
CA ALA A 73 7.59 -29.68 -10.32
C ALA A 73 9.07 -29.46 -10.65
N LYS A 74 9.45 -28.22 -10.94
CA LYS A 74 10.84 -27.85 -11.21
C LYS A 74 11.74 -28.19 -10.02
N GLU A 75 11.32 -27.85 -8.81
CA GLU A 75 12.09 -28.12 -7.59
C GLU A 75 12.20 -29.64 -7.30
N ALA A 76 11.11 -30.38 -7.49
CA ALA A 76 11.10 -31.83 -7.36
C ALA A 76 12.02 -32.52 -8.38
N THR A 77 11.95 -32.13 -9.65
CA THR A 77 12.83 -32.66 -10.70
C THR A 77 14.29 -32.36 -10.41
N ALA A 78 14.61 -31.16 -9.90
CA ALA A 78 15.97 -30.83 -9.48
C ALA A 78 16.52 -31.76 -8.37
N ARG A 79 15.65 -32.43 -7.61
CA ARG A 79 16.02 -33.39 -6.55
C ARG A 79 15.98 -34.86 -6.96
N GLY A 80 15.68 -35.13 -8.23
CA GLY A 80 15.69 -36.46 -8.83
C GLY A 80 14.33 -37.16 -8.85
N PHE A 81 13.22 -36.44 -8.67
CA PHE A 81 11.88 -36.99 -8.83
C PHE A 81 11.37 -36.85 -10.26
N GLU A 82 10.64 -37.84 -10.75
CA GLU A 82 9.76 -37.69 -11.91
C GLU A 82 8.52 -36.88 -11.46
N ALA A 83 8.44 -35.61 -11.86
CA ALA A 83 7.38 -34.71 -11.43
C ALA A 83 6.33 -34.50 -12.52
N GLU A 84 5.05 -34.60 -12.15
CA GLU A 84 3.89 -34.36 -13.01
C GLU A 84 3.06 -33.20 -12.43
N VAL A 85 2.74 -32.20 -13.25
CA VAL A 85 1.88 -31.08 -12.82
C VAL A 85 0.43 -31.41 -13.13
N ALA A 86 -0.38 -31.59 -12.08
CA ALA A 86 -1.81 -31.84 -12.20
C ALA A 86 -2.58 -30.96 -11.20
N PRO A 87 -2.89 -29.70 -11.59
CA PRO A 87 -3.61 -28.77 -10.72
C PRO A 87 -5.01 -29.28 -10.42
N SER A 88 -5.50 -29.08 -9.19
CA SER A 88 -6.88 -29.45 -8.81
C SER A 88 -7.25 -30.93 -9.05
N ASN A 89 -6.27 -31.83 -8.97
CA ASN A 89 -6.51 -33.27 -9.06
C ASN A 89 -7.40 -33.79 -7.93
N ASP A 90 -7.92 -35.02 -8.08
CA ASP A 90 -8.86 -35.62 -7.13
C ASP A 90 -8.29 -35.80 -5.72
N VAL A 91 -6.99 -36.06 -5.60
CA VAL A 91 -6.32 -36.22 -4.30
C VAL A 91 -6.18 -34.87 -3.60
N ALA A 92 -5.83 -33.81 -4.34
CA ALA A 92 -5.76 -32.45 -3.81
C ALA A 92 -7.14 -31.91 -3.37
N ARG A 93 -8.20 -32.19 -4.15
CA ARG A 93 -9.58 -31.86 -3.75
C ARG A 93 -10.02 -32.62 -2.51
N TYR A 94 -9.66 -33.90 -2.41
CA TYR A 94 -9.94 -34.71 -1.23
C TYR A 94 -9.20 -34.19 0.01
N PHE A 95 -7.92 -33.82 -0.13
CA PHE A 95 -7.17 -33.20 0.96
C PHE A 95 -7.87 -31.91 1.42
N ARG A 96 -8.26 -31.03 0.49
CA ARG A 96 -8.91 -29.74 0.83
C ARG A 96 -10.24 -29.91 1.56
N SER A 97 -11.05 -30.93 1.23
CA SER A 97 -12.32 -31.17 1.94
C SER A 97 -12.11 -31.65 3.38
N ARG A 98 -10.90 -32.13 3.72
CA ARG A 98 -10.52 -32.67 5.03
C ARG A 98 -9.27 -32.00 5.62
N ALA A 99 -8.91 -30.82 5.16
CA ALA A 99 -7.64 -30.17 5.54
C ALA A 99 -7.53 -29.97 7.07
N LYS A 100 -8.66 -29.67 7.72
CA LYS A 100 -8.77 -29.59 9.18
C LYS A 100 -8.47 -30.92 9.88
N GLU A 101 -9.01 -32.03 9.36
CA GLU A 101 -8.78 -33.37 9.91
C GLU A 101 -7.30 -33.73 9.81
N PHE A 102 -6.67 -33.52 8.64
CA PHE A 102 -5.25 -33.77 8.45
C PHE A 102 -4.37 -32.93 9.38
N ALA A 103 -4.69 -31.65 9.58
CA ALA A 103 -3.93 -30.78 10.48
C ALA A 103 -3.96 -31.26 11.95
N ILE A 104 -5.06 -31.90 12.36
CA ILE A 104 -5.21 -32.48 13.70
C ILE A 104 -4.52 -33.85 13.77
N GLU A 105 -4.75 -34.74 12.81
CA GLU A 105 -4.14 -36.09 12.75
C GLU A 105 -2.61 -36.01 12.74
N THR A 106 -2.05 -35.01 12.07
CA THR A 106 -0.60 -34.78 12.00
C THR A 106 -0.06 -34.01 13.22
N GLY A 107 -0.91 -33.59 14.15
CA GLY A 107 -0.52 -32.92 15.39
C GLY A 107 -0.05 -31.47 15.22
N PHE A 108 -0.43 -30.81 14.11
CA PHE A 108 -0.19 -29.37 13.97
C PHE A 108 -1.03 -28.60 15.00
N PHE A 109 -2.32 -28.95 15.07
CA PHE A 109 -3.28 -28.48 16.07
C PHE A 109 -3.79 -29.64 16.92
N LYS A 110 -4.20 -29.35 18.16
CA LYS A 110 -4.78 -30.36 19.06
C LYS A 110 -6.28 -30.49 18.86
N GLU A 111 -6.95 -29.39 18.51
CA GLU A 111 -8.41 -29.31 18.44
C GLU A 111 -8.87 -28.57 17.18
N ALA A 112 -10.08 -28.91 16.72
CA ALA A 112 -10.72 -28.24 15.58
C ALA A 112 -10.91 -26.74 15.81
N LYS A 113 -11.18 -26.33 17.05
CA LYS A 113 -11.36 -24.92 17.42
C LYS A 113 -10.06 -24.12 17.25
N GLU A 114 -8.94 -24.70 17.65
CA GLU A 114 -7.60 -24.08 17.50
C GLU A 114 -7.28 -23.84 16.01
N TYR A 115 -7.60 -24.79 15.14
CA TYR A 115 -7.45 -24.63 13.68
C TYR A 115 -8.26 -23.46 13.15
N ASP A 116 -9.55 -23.35 13.51
CA ASP A 116 -10.44 -22.31 12.99
C ASP A 116 -10.02 -20.91 13.45
N GLU A 117 -9.66 -20.78 14.74
CA GLU A 117 -9.15 -19.52 15.31
C GLU A 117 -7.83 -19.10 14.65
N PHE A 118 -6.90 -20.05 14.47
CA PHE A 118 -5.61 -19.77 13.85
C PHE A 118 -5.75 -19.45 12.35
N LEU A 119 -6.59 -20.18 11.61
CA LEU A 119 -6.88 -19.89 10.19
C LEU A 119 -7.45 -18.48 10.04
N HIS A 120 -8.36 -18.06 10.92
CA HIS A 120 -8.89 -16.71 10.89
C HIS A 120 -7.79 -15.65 11.11
N GLN A 121 -6.93 -15.84 12.12
CA GLN A 121 -5.80 -14.95 12.39
C GLN A 121 -4.82 -14.88 11.20
N PHE A 122 -4.49 -16.05 10.63
CA PHE A 122 -3.66 -16.17 9.42
C PHE A 122 -4.24 -15.37 8.26
N MET A 123 -5.54 -15.52 7.97
CA MET A 123 -6.19 -14.80 6.87
C MET A 123 -6.20 -13.28 7.09
N ILE A 124 -6.43 -12.82 8.32
CA ILE A 124 -6.37 -11.39 8.65
C ILE A 124 -4.96 -10.85 8.43
N GLU A 125 -3.94 -11.52 8.97
CA GLU A 125 -2.57 -11.01 8.92
C GLU A 125 -2.02 -11.07 7.48
N MET A 126 -2.31 -12.14 6.74
CA MET A 126 -2.01 -12.26 5.30
C MET A 126 -2.62 -11.10 4.51
N THR A 127 -3.91 -10.82 4.70
CA THR A 127 -4.61 -9.72 4.04
C THR A 127 -4.01 -8.37 4.41
N ARG A 128 -3.70 -8.15 5.70
CA ARG A 128 -3.07 -6.92 6.19
C ARG A 128 -1.72 -6.68 5.51
N ARG A 129 -0.86 -7.71 5.41
CA ARG A 129 0.45 -7.58 4.76
C ARG A 129 0.34 -7.30 3.27
N LYS A 130 -0.60 -7.95 2.57
CA LYS A 130 -0.89 -7.64 1.16
C LYS A 130 -1.36 -6.20 0.97
N LEU A 131 -2.28 -5.73 1.83
CA LEU A 131 -2.79 -4.37 1.77
C LEU A 131 -1.67 -3.35 2.00
N ARG A 132 -0.79 -3.59 2.98
CA ARG A 132 0.40 -2.75 3.22
C ARG A 132 1.30 -2.69 1.99
N ARG A 133 1.63 -3.84 1.37
CA ARG A 133 2.45 -3.89 0.15
C ARG A 133 1.80 -3.14 -1.02
N ALA A 134 0.48 -3.24 -1.18
CA ALA A 134 -0.25 -2.53 -2.22
C ALA A 134 -0.28 -1.00 -1.99
N ALA A 135 -0.48 -0.57 -0.74
CA ALA A 135 -0.48 0.85 -0.36
C ALA A 135 0.92 1.50 -0.45
N GLN A 136 1.99 0.71 -0.25
CA GLN A 136 3.38 1.16 -0.37
C GLN A 136 3.83 1.39 -1.82
N LYS A 137 2.99 1.14 -2.83
CA LYS A 137 3.32 1.46 -4.22
C LYS A 137 3.52 2.97 -4.35
N ARG A 138 4.79 3.38 -4.56
CA ARG A 138 5.22 4.79 -4.63
C ARG A 138 4.38 5.62 -5.60
N ASP A 139 3.93 5.02 -6.68
CA ASP A 139 3.12 5.67 -7.72
C ASP A 139 1.78 6.19 -7.18
N LEU A 140 1.17 5.50 -6.19
CA LEU A 140 -0.06 5.97 -5.56
C LEU A 140 0.19 7.22 -4.72
N LEU A 141 1.28 7.24 -3.94
CA LEU A 141 1.63 8.39 -3.12
C LEU A 141 2.00 9.60 -3.99
N ALA A 142 2.77 9.39 -5.06
CA ALA A 142 3.12 10.44 -6.00
C ALA A 142 1.88 11.02 -6.71
N ALA A 143 0.95 10.17 -7.16
CA ALA A 143 -0.29 10.62 -7.78
C ALA A 143 -1.17 11.44 -6.82
N GLN A 144 -1.26 11.06 -5.55
CA GLN A 144 -2.00 11.86 -4.55
C GLN A 144 -1.33 13.19 -4.26
N ALA A 145 0.02 13.24 -4.20
CA ALA A 145 0.74 14.49 -4.01
C ALA A 145 0.53 15.47 -5.18
N ILE A 146 0.55 14.98 -6.43
CA ILE A 146 0.28 15.81 -7.62
C ILE A 146 -1.14 16.40 -7.54
N ARG A 147 -2.14 15.56 -7.25
CA ARG A 147 -3.53 16.05 -7.09
C ARG A 147 -3.66 17.09 -6.00
N ALA A 148 -2.97 16.90 -4.88
CA ALA A 148 -2.99 17.86 -3.79
C ALA A 148 -2.38 19.21 -4.20
N ILE A 149 -1.29 19.21 -5.00
CA ILE A 149 -0.72 20.45 -5.57
C ILE A 149 -1.73 21.13 -6.49
N ASP A 150 -2.37 20.39 -7.41
CA ASP A 150 -3.37 20.95 -8.31
C ASP A 150 -4.56 21.58 -7.54
N ASP A 151 -5.00 20.93 -6.46
CA ASP A 151 -6.06 21.44 -5.60
C ASP A 151 -5.64 22.66 -4.79
N ILE A 152 -4.39 22.73 -4.33
CA ILE A 152 -3.81 23.90 -3.68
C ILE A 152 -3.74 25.07 -4.66
N ASP A 153 -3.30 24.85 -5.89
CA ASP A 153 -3.21 25.90 -6.91
C ASP A 153 -4.59 26.46 -7.25
N ARG A 154 -5.59 25.58 -7.45
CA ARG A 154 -6.98 25.99 -7.69
C ARG A 154 -7.53 26.79 -6.50
N THR A 155 -7.28 26.33 -5.28
CA THR A 155 -7.78 26.97 -4.06
C THR A 155 -7.11 28.33 -3.83
N THR A 156 -5.81 28.43 -4.07
CA THR A 156 -5.03 29.67 -3.97
C THR A 156 -5.57 30.72 -4.93
N ASN A 157 -5.86 30.35 -6.18
CA ASN A 157 -6.46 31.26 -7.15
C ASN A 157 -7.87 31.69 -6.73
N LEU A 158 -8.71 30.76 -6.28
CA LEU A 158 -10.07 31.06 -5.81
C LEU A 158 -10.06 32.05 -4.63
N PHE A 159 -9.21 31.81 -3.64
CA PHE A 159 -9.11 32.68 -2.46
C PHE A 159 -8.45 34.02 -2.79
N SER A 160 -7.48 34.05 -3.70
CA SER A 160 -6.88 35.31 -4.14
C SER A 160 -7.88 36.19 -4.88
N ALA A 161 -8.70 35.62 -5.76
CA ALA A 161 -9.78 36.34 -6.42
C ALA A 161 -10.81 36.86 -5.41
N ARG A 162 -11.24 36.02 -4.46
CA ARG A 162 -12.17 36.42 -3.39
C ARG A 162 -11.61 37.54 -2.51
N LEU A 163 -10.33 37.46 -2.15
CA LEU A 163 -9.64 38.48 -1.36
C LEU A 163 -9.57 39.81 -2.12
N ARG A 164 -9.27 39.76 -3.42
CA ARG A 164 -9.22 40.95 -4.29
C ARG A 164 -10.59 41.63 -4.36
N GLU A 165 -11.64 40.87 -4.65
CA GLU A 165 -13.02 41.40 -4.65
C GLU A 165 -13.37 42.08 -3.31
N TRP A 166 -13.02 41.43 -2.19
CA TRP A 166 -13.35 41.95 -0.87
C TRP A 166 -12.53 43.19 -0.50
N TYR A 167 -11.21 43.13 -0.66
CA TYR A 167 -10.32 44.23 -0.29
C TYR A 167 -10.43 45.42 -1.24
N SER A 168 -10.86 45.21 -2.49
CA SER A 168 -11.15 46.30 -3.43
C SER A 168 -12.30 47.20 -2.97
N LEU A 169 -13.15 46.76 -2.04
CA LEU A 169 -14.11 47.66 -1.39
C LEU A 169 -13.42 48.78 -0.62
N HIS A 170 -12.21 48.52 -0.11
CA HIS A 170 -11.40 49.43 0.69
C HIS A 170 -10.28 50.12 -0.10
N PHE A 171 -9.61 49.39 -0.99
CA PHE A 171 -8.53 49.91 -1.82
C PHE A 171 -8.56 49.31 -3.23
N PRO A 172 -9.49 49.77 -4.09
CA PRO A 172 -9.73 49.18 -5.41
C PRO A 172 -8.54 49.31 -6.36
N GLU A 173 -7.76 50.38 -6.26
CA GLU A 173 -6.62 50.64 -7.15
C GLU A 173 -5.48 49.62 -6.96
N LEU A 174 -5.42 48.93 -5.82
CA LEU A 174 -4.40 47.91 -5.56
C LEU A 174 -4.52 46.71 -6.51
N ASP A 175 -5.72 46.36 -6.95
CA ASP A 175 -5.99 45.19 -7.80
C ASP A 175 -5.24 45.28 -9.14
N ASP A 176 -5.30 46.45 -9.77
CA ASP A 176 -4.61 46.74 -11.03
C ASP A 176 -3.09 46.91 -10.86
N LEU A 177 -2.65 47.48 -9.73
CA LEU A 177 -1.24 47.79 -9.46
C LEU A 177 -0.42 46.54 -9.09
N VAL A 178 -1.06 45.51 -8.53
CA VAL A 178 -0.39 44.30 -8.06
C VAL A 178 -1.03 43.07 -8.69
N ARG A 179 -0.42 42.59 -9.78
CA ARG A 179 -0.92 41.42 -10.54
C ARG A 179 -0.68 40.08 -9.84
N GLU A 180 0.49 39.92 -9.23
CA GLU A 180 0.84 38.66 -8.55
C GLU A 180 0.00 38.47 -7.28
N HIS A 181 -0.57 37.26 -7.13
CA HIS A 181 -1.42 36.93 -5.99
C HIS A 181 -0.66 36.97 -4.67
N GLU A 182 0.55 36.42 -4.62
CA GLU A 182 1.38 36.40 -3.43
C GLU A 182 1.72 37.81 -2.93
N ASP A 183 2.11 38.72 -3.84
CA ASP A 183 2.38 40.12 -3.51
C ASP A 183 1.14 40.84 -2.96
N TYR A 184 -0.03 40.62 -3.58
CA TYR A 184 -1.29 41.24 -3.14
C TYR A 184 -1.68 40.75 -1.75
N VAL A 185 -1.66 39.43 -1.54
CA VAL A 185 -1.94 38.80 -0.25
C VAL A 185 -0.97 39.31 0.81
N ARG A 186 0.34 39.41 0.49
CA ARG A 186 1.35 39.91 1.43
C ARG A 186 1.08 41.35 1.87
N ILE A 187 0.71 42.24 0.95
CA ILE A 187 0.35 43.62 1.29
C ILE A 187 -0.87 43.65 2.22
N VAL A 188 -1.93 42.92 1.85
CA VAL A 188 -3.19 42.91 2.63
C VAL A 188 -2.98 42.31 4.02
N ALA A 189 -2.24 41.21 4.12
CA ALA A 189 -2.00 40.50 5.37
C ALA A 189 -1.09 41.29 6.34
N GLU A 190 -0.03 41.92 5.83
CA GLU A 190 0.95 42.63 6.66
C GLU A 190 0.50 44.05 7.01
N LEU A 191 -0.19 44.74 6.10
CA LEU A 191 -0.48 46.17 6.24
C LEU A 191 -1.94 46.45 6.58
N GLY A 192 -2.86 45.56 6.22
CA GLY A 192 -4.29 45.72 6.51
C GLY A 192 -4.84 47.02 5.93
N HIS A 193 -5.03 48.04 6.76
CA HIS A 193 -5.57 49.33 6.36
C HIS A 193 -4.66 50.06 5.36
N ARG A 194 -5.24 50.70 4.34
CA ARG A 194 -4.50 51.39 3.26
C ARG A 194 -3.61 52.53 3.76
N ASP A 195 -3.93 53.11 4.91
CA ASP A 195 -3.11 54.17 5.54
C ASP A 195 -1.74 53.67 6.01
N ASN A 196 -1.60 52.37 6.26
CA ASN A 196 -0.32 51.75 6.62
C ASN A 196 0.59 51.54 5.40
N ILE A 197 0.06 51.73 4.18
CA ILE A 197 0.75 51.46 2.91
C ILE A 197 1.63 52.65 2.53
N THR A 198 2.85 52.66 3.06
CA THR A 198 3.87 53.68 2.78
C THR A 198 5.01 53.13 1.93
N LYS A 199 5.72 54.01 1.19
CA LYS A 199 6.85 53.63 0.33
C LYS A 199 7.90 52.84 1.11
N ASP A 200 8.32 53.32 2.28
CA ASP A 200 9.36 52.69 3.09
C ASP A 200 8.96 51.29 3.56
N VAL A 201 7.69 51.09 3.90
CA VAL A 201 7.17 49.79 4.34
C VAL A 201 7.06 48.80 3.17
N LEU A 202 6.60 49.27 2.00
CA LEU A 202 6.57 48.44 0.78
C LEU A 202 7.97 48.05 0.31
N VAL A 203 8.97 48.94 0.38
CA VAL A 203 10.36 48.58 0.05
C VAL A 203 10.89 47.52 1.02
N LYS A 204 10.57 47.63 2.32
CA LYS A 204 10.92 46.58 3.31
C LYS A 204 10.23 45.25 3.03
N LEU A 205 9.04 45.26 2.43
CA LEU A 205 8.32 44.06 1.96
C LEU A 205 8.86 43.50 0.64
N GLY A 206 9.95 44.06 0.10
CA GLY A 206 10.66 43.55 -1.09
C GLY A 206 10.17 44.12 -2.42
N PHE A 207 9.30 45.14 -2.42
CA PHE A 207 8.89 45.80 -3.65
C PHE A 207 9.96 46.79 -4.14
N SER A 208 10.09 46.94 -5.46
CA SER A 208 10.99 47.96 -6.03
C SER A 208 10.54 49.36 -5.63
N GLU A 209 11.48 50.31 -5.53
CA GLU A 209 11.15 51.70 -5.15
C GLU A 209 10.08 52.32 -6.06
N GLU A 210 10.14 52.06 -7.36
CA GLU A 210 9.16 52.56 -8.33
C GLU A 210 7.76 51.97 -8.09
N LYS A 211 7.65 50.66 -7.85
CA LYS A 211 6.36 49.99 -7.59
C LYS A 211 5.80 50.44 -6.23
N ALA A 212 6.66 50.54 -5.22
CA ALA A 212 6.31 51.01 -3.88
C ALA A 212 5.77 52.46 -3.91
N GLU A 213 6.42 53.35 -4.66
CA GLU A 213 5.98 54.74 -4.78
C GLU A 213 4.62 54.87 -5.48
N LYS A 214 4.41 54.13 -6.57
CA LYS A 214 3.11 54.11 -7.27
C LYS A 214 1.97 53.63 -6.37
N ILE A 215 2.19 52.54 -5.62
CA ILE A 215 1.17 51.99 -4.72
C ILE A 215 0.87 52.95 -3.56
N ALA A 216 1.90 53.52 -2.93
CA ALA A 216 1.70 54.45 -1.81
C ALA A 216 0.98 55.75 -2.24
N GLU A 217 1.27 56.27 -3.43
CA GLU A 217 0.56 57.43 -3.97
C GLU A 217 -0.89 57.11 -4.33
N ALA A 218 -1.18 55.90 -4.82
CA ALA A 218 -2.55 55.45 -5.06
C ALA A 218 -3.33 55.30 -3.75
N ALA A 219 -2.72 54.75 -2.69
CA ALA A 219 -3.37 54.58 -1.38
C ALA A 219 -3.88 55.91 -0.80
N LYS A 220 -3.07 56.97 -0.87
CA LYS A 220 -3.43 58.32 -0.40
C LYS A 220 -4.61 58.96 -1.15
N LYS A 221 -4.83 58.55 -2.39
CA LYS A 221 -5.86 59.10 -3.30
C LYS A 221 -6.99 58.10 -3.56
N SER A 222 -7.00 56.99 -2.83
CA SER A 222 -7.94 55.88 -3.01
C SER A 222 -9.39 56.36 -2.87
N MET A 223 -10.25 55.86 -3.75
CA MET A 223 -11.69 56.08 -3.68
C MET A 223 -12.44 54.99 -2.88
N GLY A 224 -11.72 54.01 -2.35
CA GLY A 224 -12.32 52.92 -1.58
C GLY A 224 -12.88 53.38 -0.23
N ALA A 225 -13.75 52.55 0.34
CA ALA A 225 -14.44 52.84 1.59
C ALA A 225 -13.53 52.59 2.80
N ASP A 226 -13.67 53.45 3.82
CA ASP A 226 -13.12 53.15 5.14
C ASP A 226 -13.92 52.04 5.83
N TYR A 227 -13.21 51.25 6.64
CA TYR A 227 -13.83 50.28 7.53
C TYR A 227 -13.23 50.43 8.93
N PRO A 228 -14.01 50.14 9.99
CA PRO A 228 -13.48 50.16 11.35
C PRO A 228 -12.46 49.04 11.56
N GLU A 229 -11.38 49.32 12.28
CA GLU A 229 -10.43 48.28 12.75
C GLU A 229 -11.09 47.19 13.59
#